data_AF-A0A0B8WFF4-F1
#
_entry.id   AF-A0A0B8WFF4-F1
#
_cell.length_a   1.000
_cell.length_b   1.000
_cell.length_c   1.000
_cell.angle_alpha   90.00
_cell.angle_beta   90.00
_cell.angle_gamma   90.00
#
_symmetry.space_group_name_H-M   'P 1'
#
loop_
_entity.id
_entity.type
_entity.pdbx_description
1 polymer ?
#
loop_
_entity_poly.entity_id
_entity_poly.type
_entity_poly.pdbx_seq_one_letter_code
_entity_poly.pdbx_strand_id
1 'polypeptide(L)'
;MKTFILSLVLFFTISGFANEACVTTEAQDLYLYQDRILSLAKKATSAERLKADMQQPLRCLVETYKDSDDLLTKYVAGACLQRLMGGPEVKGFNRNKAHDVVYQSLINQQLEQSALLTKSEIADFAQGKWQEYIDFCKGSVTELLCSELLPSNDRIQLQNEMLGATSMLVLKSAYHQFSGETKKKIHQQITKLYRETSKNSPLKRRVIDQIYQEINKTPLELRGS
;
A
#
# COMPACT_ATOMS: atom_id res chain seq x y z
N MET A 1 20.38 48.92 41.71
CA MET A 1 19.38 47.83 41.77
C MET A 1 18.07 48.32 41.15
N LYS A 2 17.70 47.79 39.99
CA LYS A 2 16.32 47.44 39.58
C LYS A 2 16.37 46.84 38.16
N THR A 3 16.33 45.51 38.17
CA THR A 3 15.76 44.57 37.19
C THR A 3 14.67 45.19 36.29
N PHE A 4 14.72 45.07 34.96
CA PHE A 4 14.45 43.89 34.08
C PHE A 4 13.01 43.94 33.52
N ILE A 5 12.86 43.37 32.31
CA ILE A 5 11.62 42.98 31.58
C ILE A 5 11.10 44.11 30.67
N LEU A 6 11.08 43.96 29.34
CA LEU A 6 10.14 43.05 28.65
C LEU A 6 10.71 42.62 27.29
N SER A 7 11.24 41.39 27.20
CA SER A 7 11.45 40.71 25.93
C SER A 7 10.14 40.07 25.50
N LEU A 8 9.58 40.55 24.40
CA LEU A 8 8.41 40.02 23.74
C LEU A 8 8.78 38.67 23.11
N VAL A 9 8.56 37.56 23.82
CA VAL A 9 8.68 36.21 23.24
C VAL A 9 7.39 35.90 22.48
N LEU A 10 7.50 35.97 21.15
CA LEU A 10 6.54 35.38 20.23
C LEU A 10 6.45 33.87 20.49
N PHE A 11 5.32 33.44 21.05
CA PHE A 11 4.91 32.04 21.05
C PHE A 11 4.52 31.64 19.62
N PHE A 12 5.48 31.14 18.86
CA PHE A 12 5.17 30.30 17.70
C PHE A 12 4.77 28.92 18.22
N THR A 13 3.48 28.63 18.29
CA THR A 13 2.99 27.26 18.39
C THR A 13 3.25 26.57 17.06
N ILE A 14 4.46 26.05 16.87
CA ILE A 14 4.74 25.08 15.82
C ILE A 14 4.06 23.80 16.27
N SER A 15 2.91 23.48 15.67
CA SER A 15 2.28 22.17 15.71
C SER A 15 3.18 21.17 15.00
N GLY A 16 4.30 20.85 15.62
CA GLY A 16 5.17 19.77 15.18
C GLY A 16 4.40 18.49 15.40
N PHE A 17 3.96 17.86 14.31
CA PHE A 17 3.74 16.42 14.32
C PHE A 17 5.11 15.80 14.64
N ALA A 18 5.36 15.56 15.93
CA ALA A 18 6.49 14.75 16.33
C ALA A 18 6.34 13.42 15.59
N ASN A 19 7.32 13.09 14.75
CA ASN A 19 7.43 11.76 14.17
C ASN A 19 7.73 10.81 15.33
N GLU A 20 6.67 10.32 15.96
CA GLU A 20 6.74 9.24 16.94
C GLU A 20 7.36 8.04 16.20
N ALA A 21 8.55 7.64 16.65
CA ALA A 21 9.25 6.49 16.09
C ALA A 21 8.37 5.25 16.25
N CYS A 22 8.38 4.37 15.25
CA CYS A 22 7.67 3.11 15.33
C CYS A 22 8.33 2.25 16.41
N VAL A 23 7.56 1.85 17.41
CA VAL A 23 8.01 1.02 18.52
C VAL A 23 7.51 -0.40 18.23
N THR A 24 8.44 -1.26 17.83
CA THR A 24 8.21 -2.68 17.57
C THR A 24 9.21 -3.47 18.40
N THR A 25 8.93 -3.62 19.69
CA THR A 25 9.78 -4.42 20.59
C THR A 25 9.50 -5.90 20.35
N GLU A 26 8.24 -6.24 20.12
CA GLU A 26 7.78 -7.56 19.69
C GLU A 26 6.87 -7.45 18.47
N ALA A 27 6.79 -8.52 17.66
CA ALA A 27 5.88 -8.56 16.51
C ALA A 27 4.42 -8.30 16.89
N GLN A 28 4.03 -8.64 18.12
CA GLN A 28 2.68 -8.45 18.66
C GLN A 28 2.30 -6.97 18.80
N ASP A 29 3.28 -6.08 18.99
CA ASP A 29 3.06 -4.63 19.15
C ASP A 29 2.41 -4.02 17.90
N LEU A 30 2.58 -4.66 16.75
CA LEU A 30 1.97 -4.24 15.49
C LEU A 30 0.44 -4.27 15.52
N TYR A 31 -0.16 -5.14 16.35
CA TYR A 31 -1.61 -5.16 16.55
C TYR A 31 -2.12 -3.86 17.20
N LEU A 32 -1.29 -3.18 18.01
CA LEU A 32 -1.66 -1.89 18.60
C LEU A 32 -1.87 -0.81 17.53
N TYR A 33 -1.07 -0.81 16.46
CA TYR A 33 -1.27 0.12 15.34
C TYR A 33 -2.56 -0.17 14.58
N GLN A 34 -2.86 -1.45 14.33
CA GLN A 34 -4.13 -1.87 13.73
C GLN A 34 -5.32 -1.44 14.59
N ASP A 35 -5.29 -1.73 15.89
CA ASP A 35 -6.38 -1.39 16.81
C ASP A 35 -6.55 0.11 16.98
N ARG A 36 -5.43 0.87 17.02
CA ARG A 36 -5.44 2.33 17.01
C ARG A 36 -6.18 2.84 15.78
N ILE A 37 -5.82 2.37 14.59
CA ILE A 37 -6.47 2.75 13.33
C ILE A 37 -7.97 2.46 13.36
N LEU A 38 -8.36 1.24 13.75
CA LEU A 38 -9.77 0.85 13.82
C LEU A 38 -10.56 1.67 14.86
N SER A 39 -9.91 2.07 15.96
CA SER A 39 -10.53 2.92 16.98
C SER A 39 -10.79 4.36 16.49
N LEU A 40 -10.01 4.85 15.52
CA LEU A 40 -10.15 6.22 14.99
C LEU A 40 -11.50 6.42 14.29
N ALA A 41 -12.05 5.38 13.65
CA ALA A 41 -13.37 5.46 13.03
C ALA A 41 -14.51 5.81 14.01
N LYS A 42 -14.31 5.57 15.33
CA LYS A 42 -15.27 5.96 16.37
C LYS A 42 -15.05 7.37 16.91
N LYS A 43 -13.85 7.93 16.71
CA LYS A 43 -13.40 9.19 17.33
C LYS A 43 -13.30 10.35 16.34
N ALA A 44 -13.16 10.06 15.05
CA ALA A 44 -12.94 11.06 14.03
C ALA A 44 -14.16 11.96 13.87
N THR A 45 -13.91 13.27 13.83
CA THR A 45 -14.93 14.31 13.62
C THR A 45 -15.14 14.67 12.15
N SER A 46 -14.21 14.28 11.27
CA SER A 46 -14.29 14.43 9.81
C SER A 46 -13.44 13.39 9.07
N ALA A 47 -13.63 13.26 7.76
CA ALA A 47 -12.85 12.36 6.91
C ALA A 47 -11.37 12.77 6.81
N GLU A 48 -11.09 14.07 6.75
CA GLU A 48 -9.74 14.64 6.71
C GLU A 48 -9.01 14.37 8.03
N ARG A 49 -9.71 14.49 9.16
CA ARG A 49 -9.12 14.18 10.46
C ARG A 49 -8.82 12.69 10.60
N LEU A 50 -9.74 11.83 10.17
CA LEU A 50 -9.52 10.39 10.12
C LEU A 50 -8.27 10.06 9.29
N LYS A 51 -8.14 10.66 8.09
CA LYS A 51 -6.97 10.50 7.23
C LYS A 51 -5.68 10.90 7.93
N ALA A 52 -5.63 12.10 8.51
CA ALA A 52 -4.45 12.61 9.20
C ALA A 52 -4.05 11.73 10.38
N ASP A 53 -5.02 11.30 11.19
CA ASP A 53 -4.76 10.49 12.39
C ASP A 53 -4.33 9.05 12.06
N MET A 54 -4.75 8.51 10.90
CA MET A 54 -4.30 7.19 10.43
C MET A 54 -2.87 7.20 9.89
N GLN A 55 -2.35 8.35 9.47
CA GLN A 55 -1.09 8.42 8.71
C GLN A 55 0.10 7.80 9.46
N GLN A 56 0.31 8.17 10.72
CA GLN A 56 1.43 7.65 11.50
C GLN A 56 1.34 6.15 11.78
N PRO A 57 0.24 5.60 12.34
CA PRO A 57 0.17 4.17 12.61
C PRO A 57 0.19 3.33 11.33
N LEU A 58 -0.37 3.85 10.23
CA LEU A 58 -0.32 3.18 8.94
C LEU A 58 1.10 3.14 8.38
N ARG A 59 1.83 4.27 8.46
CA ARG A 59 3.24 4.33 8.09
C ARG A 59 4.07 3.30 8.85
N CYS A 60 3.86 3.15 10.16
CA CYS A 60 4.59 2.13 10.93
C CYS A 60 4.34 0.71 10.42
N LEU A 61 3.10 0.34 10.14
CA LEU A 61 2.79 -0.97 9.57
C LEU A 61 3.42 -1.16 8.18
N VAL A 62 3.37 -0.14 7.34
CA VAL A 62 3.89 -0.17 5.96
C VAL A 62 5.41 -0.27 5.92
N GLU A 63 6.12 0.58 6.67
CA GLU A 63 7.58 0.57 6.77
C GLU A 63 8.06 -0.75 7.37
N THR A 64 7.41 -1.23 8.43
CA THR A 64 7.75 -2.54 9.02
C THR A 64 7.56 -3.67 8.00
N TYR A 65 6.46 -3.67 7.25
CA TYR A 65 6.21 -4.71 6.25
C TYR A 65 7.21 -4.67 5.09
N LYS A 66 7.66 -3.48 4.71
CA LYS A 66 8.59 -3.29 3.61
C LYS A 66 10.03 -3.62 4.00
N ASP A 67 10.47 -3.12 5.15
CA ASP A 67 11.89 -2.98 5.49
C ASP A 67 12.36 -3.92 6.61
N SER A 68 11.47 -4.64 7.31
CA SER A 68 11.88 -5.59 8.37
C SER A 68 12.59 -6.83 7.82
N ASP A 69 13.77 -7.11 8.37
CA ASP A 69 14.49 -8.37 8.14
C ASP A 69 13.93 -9.53 8.97
N ASP A 70 13.28 -9.25 10.10
CA ASP A 70 12.61 -10.27 10.91
C ASP A 70 11.32 -10.75 10.22
N LEU A 71 11.30 -12.02 9.82
CA LEU A 71 10.21 -12.60 9.04
C LEU A 71 8.89 -12.64 9.81
N LEU A 72 8.92 -12.85 11.13
CA LEU A 72 7.71 -12.87 11.94
C LEU A 72 7.08 -11.47 12.03
N THR A 73 7.90 -10.46 12.29
CA THR A 73 7.51 -9.06 12.37
C THR A 73 6.97 -8.58 11.03
N LYS A 74 7.67 -8.91 9.93
CA LYS A 74 7.21 -8.64 8.57
C LYS A 74 5.86 -9.31 8.30
N TYR A 75 5.72 -10.60 8.61
CA TYR A 75 4.46 -11.34 8.43
C TYR A 75 3.30 -10.70 9.21
N VAL A 76 3.51 -10.33 10.48
CA VAL A 76 2.46 -9.71 11.30
C VAL A 76 2.08 -8.33 10.76
N ALA A 77 3.05 -7.53 10.30
CA ALA A 77 2.78 -6.23 9.67
C ALA A 77 1.92 -6.41 8.39
N GLY A 78 2.30 -7.36 7.54
CA GLY A 78 1.56 -7.72 6.33
C GLY A 78 0.13 -8.18 6.62
N ALA A 79 -0.05 -9.00 7.65
CA ALA A 79 -1.37 -9.45 8.09
C ALA A 79 -2.23 -8.29 8.61
N CYS A 80 -1.66 -7.35 9.37
CA CYS A 80 -2.34 -6.16 9.85
C CYS A 80 -2.80 -5.26 8.69
N LEU A 81 -1.92 -5.00 7.73
CA LEU A 81 -2.24 -4.24 6.51
C LEU A 81 -3.31 -4.92 5.68
N GLN A 82 -3.20 -6.23 5.45
CA GLN A 82 -4.17 -6.99 4.68
C GLN A 82 -5.58 -6.90 5.30
N ARG A 83 -5.68 -6.97 6.64
CA ARG A 83 -6.95 -6.78 7.35
C ARG A 83 -7.51 -5.37 7.14
N LEU A 84 -6.70 -4.31 7.31
CA LEU A 84 -7.13 -2.93 7.07
C LEU A 84 -7.56 -2.70 5.61
N MET A 85 -6.93 -3.37 4.66
CA MET A 85 -7.27 -3.37 3.24
C MET A 85 -8.47 -4.28 2.88
N GLY A 86 -9.24 -4.74 3.86
CA GLY A 86 -10.45 -5.55 3.62
C GLY A 86 -10.16 -6.99 3.21
N GLY A 87 -9.07 -7.57 3.70
CA GLY A 87 -8.81 -9.02 3.62
C GLY A 87 -9.90 -9.84 4.30
N PRO A 88 -10.03 -11.14 3.98
CA PRO A 88 -11.08 -11.99 4.51
C PRO A 88 -11.08 -12.00 6.04
N GLU A 89 -12.26 -12.21 6.63
CA GLU A 89 -12.37 -12.47 8.07
C GLU A 89 -11.59 -13.72 8.42
N VAL A 90 -10.92 -13.68 9.58
CA VAL A 90 -10.17 -14.80 10.13
C VAL A 90 -10.53 -14.92 11.60
N LYS A 91 -10.26 -16.07 12.21
CA LYS A 91 -10.55 -16.27 13.64
C LYS A 91 -9.90 -15.15 14.47
N GLY A 92 -10.71 -14.41 15.22
CA GLY A 92 -10.28 -13.26 16.02
C GLY A 92 -10.33 -11.90 15.32
N PHE A 93 -10.69 -11.84 14.04
CA PHE A 93 -10.92 -10.58 13.30
C PHE A 93 -12.21 -10.66 12.47
N ASN A 94 -13.25 -9.98 12.96
CA ASN A 94 -14.52 -9.82 12.25
C ASN A 94 -14.64 -8.37 11.77
N ARG A 95 -15.08 -8.19 10.52
CA ARG A 95 -15.34 -6.88 9.97
C ARG A 95 -16.55 -6.28 10.67
N ASN A 96 -16.46 -4.99 10.94
CA ASN A 96 -17.52 -4.22 11.56
C ASN A 96 -17.59 -2.84 10.90
N LYS A 97 -18.58 -2.04 11.30
CA LYS A 97 -18.76 -0.69 10.75
C LYS A 97 -17.50 0.19 10.86
N ALA A 98 -16.70 0.04 11.91
CA ALA A 98 -15.47 0.81 12.08
C ALA A 98 -14.42 0.41 11.03
N HIS A 99 -14.32 -0.88 10.73
CA HIS A 99 -13.50 -1.40 9.64
C HIS A 99 -13.94 -0.84 8.29
N ASP A 100 -15.24 -0.85 7.99
CA ASP A 100 -15.76 -0.31 6.71
C ASP A 100 -15.40 1.17 6.52
N VAL A 101 -15.51 1.98 7.59
CA VAL A 101 -15.15 3.41 7.57
C VAL A 101 -13.66 3.59 7.29
N VAL A 102 -12.79 2.84 7.97
CA VAL A 102 -11.33 2.87 7.71
C VAL A 102 -11.05 2.45 6.28
N TYR A 103 -11.61 1.32 5.83
CA TYR A 103 -11.39 0.78 4.50
C TYR A 103 -11.78 1.77 3.40
N GLN A 104 -12.95 2.42 3.52
CA GLN A 104 -13.37 3.45 2.57
C GLN A 104 -12.49 4.70 2.63
N SER A 105 -12.06 5.11 3.83
CA SER A 105 -11.11 6.22 3.98
C SER A 105 -9.80 5.93 3.27
N LEU A 106 -9.25 4.71 3.40
CA LEU A 106 -8.04 4.30 2.71
C LEU A 106 -8.21 4.32 1.18
N ILE A 107 -9.33 3.84 0.64
CA ILE A 107 -9.62 3.91 -0.80
C ILE A 107 -9.61 5.37 -1.29
N ASN A 108 -10.32 6.25 -0.60
CA ASN A 108 -10.41 7.66 -0.99
C ASN A 108 -9.04 8.33 -0.98
N GLN A 109 -8.21 8.02 0.02
CA GLN A 109 -6.82 8.49 0.08
C GLN A 109 -6.02 8.03 -1.14
N GLN A 110 -6.12 6.77 -1.55
CA GLN A 110 -5.44 6.28 -2.75
C GLN A 110 -5.92 7.02 -4.01
N LEU A 111 -7.22 7.26 -4.13
CA LEU A 111 -7.79 7.99 -5.26
C LEU A 111 -7.38 9.47 -5.29
N GLU A 112 -6.97 10.06 -4.19
CA GLU A 112 -6.44 11.43 -4.16
C GLU A 112 -4.96 11.51 -4.56
N GLN A 113 -4.20 10.40 -4.45
CA GLN A 113 -2.77 10.35 -4.73
C GLN A 113 -2.46 10.50 -6.23
N SER A 114 -1.77 11.57 -6.62
CA SER A 114 -1.33 11.78 -8.01
C SER A 114 -0.29 10.74 -8.44
N ALA A 115 0.64 10.40 -7.54
CA ALA A 115 1.70 9.42 -7.75
C ALA A 115 1.32 8.02 -7.23
N LEU A 116 0.10 7.56 -7.52
CA LEU A 116 -0.47 6.32 -6.98
C LEU A 116 0.41 5.07 -7.17
N LEU A 117 1.09 4.94 -8.31
CA LEU A 117 1.92 3.75 -8.60
C LEU A 117 3.24 3.69 -7.81
N THR A 118 3.65 4.79 -7.15
CA THR A 118 4.99 4.91 -6.54
C THR A 118 4.99 5.52 -5.14
N LYS A 119 3.98 6.29 -4.76
CA LYS A 119 3.85 6.97 -3.46
C LYS A 119 2.44 6.79 -2.94
N SER A 120 2.14 5.60 -2.44
CA SER A 120 0.83 5.25 -1.90
C SER A 120 0.92 3.99 -1.05
N GLU A 121 -0.03 3.80 -0.15
CA GLU A 121 -0.04 2.65 0.76
C GLU A 121 -0.25 1.32 0.02
N ILE A 122 -0.99 1.32 -1.11
CA ILE A 122 -1.06 0.13 -1.97
C ILE A 122 0.26 -0.13 -2.72
N ALA A 123 1.02 0.92 -3.04
CA ALA A 123 2.32 0.76 -3.70
C ALA A 123 3.37 0.22 -2.73
N ASP A 124 3.42 0.72 -1.49
CA ASP A 124 4.33 0.21 -0.48
C ASP A 124 3.96 -1.22 -0.06
N PHE A 125 2.66 -1.51 0.09
CA PHE A 125 2.22 -2.89 0.33
C PHE A 125 2.53 -3.83 -0.84
N ALA A 126 2.41 -3.35 -2.08
CA ALA A 126 2.82 -4.12 -3.26
C ALA A 126 4.34 -4.36 -3.30
N GLN A 127 5.16 -3.40 -2.86
CA GLN A 127 6.60 -3.58 -2.74
C GLN A 127 6.95 -4.69 -1.72
N GLY A 128 6.31 -4.69 -0.54
CA GLY A 128 6.51 -5.75 0.45
C GLY A 128 6.14 -7.13 -0.10
N LYS A 129 4.98 -7.24 -0.78
CA LYS A 129 4.56 -8.49 -1.46
C LYS A 129 5.51 -8.91 -2.58
N TRP A 130 6.03 -7.96 -3.34
CA TRP A 130 7.02 -8.24 -4.37
C TRP A 130 8.30 -8.79 -3.74
N GLN A 131 8.74 -8.22 -2.62
CA GLN A 131 9.92 -8.72 -1.91
C GLN A 131 9.70 -10.14 -1.39
N GLU A 132 8.54 -10.44 -0.80
CA GLU A 132 8.17 -11.81 -0.41
C GLU A 132 8.19 -12.78 -1.60
N TYR A 133 7.65 -12.36 -2.75
CA TYR A 133 7.70 -13.13 -3.98
C TYR A 133 9.14 -13.43 -4.40
N ILE A 134 10.00 -12.41 -4.42
CA ILE A 134 11.42 -12.55 -4.76
C ILE A 134 12.12 -13.49 -3.79
N ASP A 135 11.89 -13.35 -2.48
CA ASP A 135 12.53 -14.18 -1.47
C ASP A 135 12.06 -15.63 -1.52
N PHE A 136 10.78 -15.88 -1.83
CA PHE A 136 10.26 -17.22 -2.09
C PHE A 136 10.85 -17.84 -3.38
N CYS A 137 11.06 -17.00 -4.40
CA CYS A 137 11.55 -17.45 -5.70
C CYS A 137 13.07 -17.57 -5.79
N LYS A 138 13.82 -16.95 -4.88
CA LYS A 138 15.28 -17.10 -4.76
C LYS A 138 15.63 -18.56 -4.48
N GLY A 139 16.26 -19.21 -5.44
CA GLY A 139 16.67 -20.62 -5.36
C GLY A 139 15.80 -21.59 -6.17
N SER A 140 14.72 -21.13 -6.81
CA SER A 140 13.96 -21.94 -7.77
C SER A 140 14.69 -22.06 -9.11
N VAL A 141 14.66 -23.26 -9.72
CA VAL A 141 15.49 -23.61 -10.88
C VAL A 141 14.98 -23.02 -12.20
N THR A 142 13.74 -22.51 -12.27
CA THR A 142 13.23 -21.87 -13.50
C THR A 142 12.27 -20.72 -13.22
N GLU A 143 12.56 -19.56 -13.84
CA GLU A 143 11.71 -18.37 -13.94
C GLU A 143 10.25 -18.71 -14.31
N LEU A 144 10.05 -19.78 -15.08
CA LEU A 144 8.75 -20.27 -15.53
C LEU A 144 7.83 -20.65 -14.37
N LEU A 145 8.31 -21.43 -13.39
CA LEU A 145 7.49 -21.85 -12.23
C LEU A 145 7.12 -20.68 -11.33
N CYS A 146 8.08 -19.77 -11.12
CA CYS A 146 7.83 -18.56 -10.34
C CYS A 146 6.83 -17.61 -11.01
N SER A 147 6.77 -17.58 -12.35
CA SER A 147 5.78 -16.77 -13.06
C SER A 147 4.33 -17.22 -12.81
N GLU A 148 4.10 -18.48 -12.46
CA GLU A 148 2.77 -19.02 -12.14
C GLU A 148 2.23 -18.55 -10.78
N LEU A 149 3.12 -18.09 -9.89
CA LEU A 149 2.74 -17.57 -8.57
C LEU A 149 2.29 -16.10 -8.62
N LEU A 150 2.44 -15.43 -9.77
CA LEU A 150 1.94 -14.07 -9.97
C LEU A 150 0.41 -14.02 -9.86
N PRO A 151 -0.17 -12.88 -9.43
CA PRO A 151 -1.62 -12.76 -9.33
C PRO A 151 -2.32 -12.92 -10.68
N SER A 152 -3.27 -13.86 -10.78
CA SER A 152 -4.07 -14.06 -12.00
C SER A 152 -5.19 -13.01 -12.13
N ASN A 153 -5.67 -12.81 -13.36
CA ASN A 153 -6.78 -11.87 -13.64
C ASN A 153 -8.04 -12.22 -12.84
N ASP A 154 -8.42 -13.50 -12.79
CA ASP A 154 -9.62 -13.95 -12.09
C ASP A 154 -9.52 -13.65 -10.59
N ARG A 155 -8.34 -13.89 -10.00
CA ARG A 155 -8.07 -13.56 -8.59
C ARG A 155 -8.17 -12.06 -8.34
N ILE A 156 -7.59 -11.24 -9.21
CA ILE A 156 -7.63 -9.77 -9.10
C ILE A 156 -9.07 -9.25 -9.19
N GLN A 157 -9.90 -9.84 -10.07
CA GLN A 157 -11.29 -9.44 -10.24
C GLN A 157 -12.13 -9.76 -9.00
N LEU A 158 -11.92 -10.94 -8.39
CA LEU A 158 -12.62 -11.36 -7.16
C LEU A 158 -12.15 -10.62 -5.91
N GLN A 159 -10.93 -10.09 -5.91
CA GLN A 159 -10.42 -9.27 -4.80
C GLN A 159 -11.15 -7.93 -4.70
N ASN A 160 -11.19 -7.40 -3.48
CA ASN A 160 -11.70 -6.05 -3.21
C ASN A 160 -10.83 -4.96 -3.91
N GLU A 161 -11.24 -3.69 -3.81
CA GLU A 161 -10.52 -2.55 -4.43
C GLU A 161 -9.03 -2.53 -4.09
N MET A 162 -8.69 -2.49 -2.80
CA MET A 162 -7.32 -2.30 -2.32
C MET A 162 -6.42 -3.50 -2.67
N LEU A 163 -6.88 -4.72 -2.40
CA LEU A 163 -6.11 -5.92 -2.64
C LEU A 163 -5.93 -6.22 -4.13
N GLY A 164 -6.97 -5.99 -4.93
CA GLY A 164 -6.88 -6.14 -6.39
C GLY A 164 -5.94 -5.10 -6.99
N ALA A 165 -6.02 -3.85 -6.55
CA ALA A 165 -5.12 -2.77 -6.99
C ALA A 165 -3.66 -3.06 -6.61
N THR A 166 -3.42 -3.58 -5.39
CA THR A 166 -2.09 -4.03 -4.95
C THR A 166 -1.56 -5.15 -5.86
N SER A 167 -2.38 -6.17 -6.15
CA SER A 167 -2.01 -7.27 -7.04
C SER A 167 -1.66 -6.80 -8.46
N MET A 168 -2.33 -5.76 -8.97
CA MET A 168 -1.97 -5.13 -10.25
C MET A 168 -0.59 -4.46 -10.19
N LEU A 169 -0.22 -3.83 -9.07
CA LEU A 169 1.11 -3.24 -8.86
C LEU A 169 2.22 -4.30 -8.74
N VAL A 170 1.91 -5.48 -8.20
CA VAL A 170 2.81 -6.64 -8.25
C VAL A 170 3.04 -7.07 -9.71
N LEU A 171 1.98 -7.17 -10.53
CA LEU A 171 2.12 -7.48 -11.96
C LEU A 171 2.93 -6.43 -12.72
N LYS A 172 2.78 -5.14 -12.39
CA LYS A 172 3.62 -4.06 -12.92
C LYS A 172 5.10 -4.29 -12.61
N SER A 173 5.41 -4.64 -11.35
CA SER A 173 6.79 -4.93 -10.93
C SER A 173 7.36 -6.13 -11.70
N ALA A 174 6.56 -7.19 -11.84
CA ALA A 174 6.91 -8.37 -12.63
C ALA A 174 7.19 -8.04 -14.11
N TYR A 175 6.37 -7.19 -14.75
CA TYR A 175 6.57 -6.77 -16.14
C TYR A 175 7.94 -6.09 -16.37
N HIS A 176 8.38 -5.29 -15.40
CA HIS A 176 9.66 -4.57 -15.49
C HIS A 176 10.87 -5.47 -15.19
N GLN A 177 10.71 -6.49 -14.36
CA GLN A 177 11.81 -7.38 -13.97
C GLN A 177 11.99 -8.58 -14.89
N PHE A 178 10.90 -9.17 -15.40
CA PHE A 178 10.98 -10.31 -16.30
C PHE A 178 11.29 -9.92 -17.74
N SER A 179 11.74 -10.90 -18.52
CA SER A 179 12.09 -10.72 -19.94
C SER A 179 11.47 -11.82 -20.82
N GLY A 180 11.72 -11.76 -22.13
CA GLY A 180 11.32 -12.80 -23.08
C GLY A 180 9.82 -13.13 -23.08
N GLU A 181 9.51 -14.43 -23.06
CA GLU A 181 8.13 -14.95 -23.13
C GLU A 181 7.33 -14.65 -21.86
N THR A 182 7.97 -14.70 -20.69
CA THR A 182 7.35 -14.35 -19.39
C THR A 182 6.83 -12.91 -19.41
N LYS A 183 7.65 -11.95 -19.86
CA LYS A 183 7.24 -10.55 -19.99
C LYS A 183 6.06 -10.38 -20.95
N LYS A 184 6.03 -11.09 -22.07
CA LYS A 184 4.91 -11.06 -23.03
C LYS A 184 3.61 -11.56 -22.40
N LYS A 185 3.67 -12.67 -21.64
CA LYS A 185 2.49 -13.20 -20.91
C LYS A 185 1.97 -12.19 -19.89
N ILE A 186 2.85 -11.56 -19.12
CA ILE A 186 2.46 -10.53 -18.14
C ILE A 186 1.84 -9.32 -18.85
N HIS A 187 2.42 -8.89 -19.98
CA HIS A 187 1.86 -7.80 -20.79
C HIS A 187 0.43 -8.13 -21.29
N GLN A 188 0.20 -9.36 -21.75
CA GLN A 188 -1.13 -9.83 -22.15
C GLN A 188 -2.11 -9.83 -20.97
N GLN A 189 -1.68 -10.28 -19.78
CA GLN A 189 -2.50 -10.24 -18.56
C GLN A 189 -2.90 -8.80 -18.20
N ILE A 190 -1.95 -7.87 -18.18
CA ILE A 190 -2.20 -6.44 -17.91
C ILE A 190 -3.16 -5.85 -18.96
N THR A 191 -2.98 -6.18 -20.24
CA THR A 191 -3.86 -5.71 -21.32
C THR A 191 -5.29 -6.25 -21.15
N LYS A 192 -5.43 -7.52 -20.76
CA LYS A 192 -6.74 -8.13 -20.46
C LYS A 192 -7.39 -7.47 -19.25
N LEU A 193 -6.66 -7.23 -18.16
CA LEU A 193 -7.14 -6.49 -16.99
C LEU A 193 -7.59 -5.07 -17.37
N TYR A 194 -6.83 -4.39 -18.22
CA TYR A 194 -7.19 -3.06 -18.69
C TYR A 194 -8.54 -3.06 -19.43
N ARG A 195 -8.84 -4.10 -20.21
CA ARG A 195 -10.13 -4.22 -20.93
C ARG A 195 -11.28 -4.60 -20.01
N GLU A 196 -11.05 -5.48 -19.04
CA GLU A 196 -12.12 -6.12 -18.25
C GLU A 196 -12.41 -5.44 -16.91
N THR A 197 -11.48 -4.65 -16.36
CA THR A 197 -11.68 -4.00 -15.06
C THR A 197 -12.82 -2.98 -15.13
N SER A 198 -13.89 -3.25 -14.37
CA SER A 198 -15.11 -2.42 -14.35
C SER A 198 -14.86 -0.99 -13.85
N LYS A 199 -15.62 -0.03 -14.38
CA LYS A 199 -15.67 1.35 -13.88
C LYS A 199 -16.27 1.45 -12.47
N ASN A 200 -17.03 0.44 -12.04
CA ASN A 200 -17.56 0.36 -10.67
C ASN A 200 -16.48 -0.01 -9.63
N SER A 201 -15.26 -0.29 -10.10
CA SER A 201 -14.07 -0.50 -9.27
C SER A 201 -13.07 0.65 -9.48
N PRO A 202 -13.32 1.83 -8.90
CA PRO A 202 -12.62 3.06 -9.28
C PRO A 202 -11.11 3.02 -9.00
N LEU A 203 -10.70 2.38 -7.90
CA LEU A 203 -9.28 2.29 -7.55
C LEU A 203 -8.56 1.30 -8.45
N LYS A 204 -9.11 0.09 -8.62
CA LYS A 204 -8.56 -0.89 -9.57
C LYS A 204 -8.46 -0.28 -10.97
N ARG A 205 -9.53 0.36 -11.45
CA ARG A 205 -9.60 1.02 -12.76
C ARG A 205 -8.48 2.05 -12.93
N ARG A 206 -8.33 2.97 -11.98
CA ARG A 206 -7.28 4.00 -12.02
C ARG A 206 -5.88 3.39 -12.05
N VAL A 207 -5.61 2.39 -11.22
CA VAL A 207 -4.31 1.70 -11.18
C VAL A 207 -4.00 1.05 -12.52
N ILE A 208 -4.94 0.26 -13.07
CA ILE A 208 -4.68 -0.44 -14.33
C ILE A 208 -4.57 0.53 -15.52
N ASP A 209 -5.29 1.66 -15.51
CA ASP A 209 -5.14 2.72 -16.52
C ASP A 209 -3.73 3.31 -16.51
N GLN A 210 -3.22 3.66 -15.33
CA GLN A 210 -1.87 4.21 -15.19
C GLN A 210 -0.80 3.18 -15.55
N ILE A 211 -0.94 1.92 -15.14
CA ILE A 211 -0.01 0.84 -15.52
C ILE A 211 -0.02 0.63 -17.03
N TYR A 212 -1.20 0.52 -17.64
CA TYR A 212 -1.32 0.30 -19.09
C TYR A 212 -0.69 1.44 -19.88
N GLN A 213 -0.88 2.69 -19.46
CA GLN A 213 -0.20 3.84 -20.04
C GLN A 213 1.31 3.76 -19.85
N GLU A 214 1.81 3.43 -18.66
CA GLU A 214 3.24 3.34 -18.37
C GLU A 214 3.94 2.30 -19.27
N ILE A 215 3.38 1.10 -19.41
CA ILE A 215 4.03 0.01 -20.17
C ILE A 215 3.89 0.15 -21.69
N ASN A 216 2.97 1.00 -22.17
CA ASN A 216 2.76 1.27 -23.60
C ASN A 216 3.24 2.66 -24.02
N LYS A 217 3.80 3.46 -23.11
CA LYS A 217 4.48 4.70 -23.49
C LYS A 217 5.66 4.36 -24.38
N THR A 218 5.65 4.88 -25.60
CA THR A 218 6.84 4.88 -26.46
C THR A 218 7.96 5.58 -25.69
N PRO A 219 9.16 4.99 -25.57
CA PRO A 219 10.30 5.70 -25.01
C PRO A 219 10.44 7.01 -25.79
N LEU A 220 10.46 8.14 -25.09
CA LEU A 220 10.85 9.40 -25.71
C LEU A 220 12.26 9.17 -26.26
N GLU A 221 12.39 9.05 -27.57
CA GLU A 221 13.68 9.17 -28.23
C GLU A 221 14.26 10.49 -27.75
N LEU A 222 15.33 10.41 -26.95
CA LEU A 222 16.25 11.52 -26.79
C LEU A 222 16.85 11.74 -28.19
N ARG A 223 16.10 12.45 -29.05
CA ARG A 223 16.63 13.03 -30.26
C ARG A 223 17.70 14.01 -29.79
N GLY A 224 18.94 13.57 -29.90
CA GLY A 224 20.09 14.47 -29.83
C GLY A 224 19.89 15.57 -30.87
N SER A 225 19.88 16.80 -30.37
CA SER A 225 20.14 18.03 -31.10
C SER A 225 20.84 18.97 -30.15
#